data_AF-A0A4Y8L431-F1
#
_entry.id   AF-A0A4Y8L431-F1
#
_cell.length_a   1.000
_cell.length_b   1.000
_cell.length_c   1.000
_cell.angle_alpha   90.00
_cell.angle_beta   90.00
_cell.angle_gamma   90.00
#
_symmetry.space_group_name_H-M   'P 1'
#
loop_
_entity.id
_entity.type
_entity.pdbx_description
1 polymer ?
#
loop_
_entity_poly.entity_id
_entity_poly.type
_entity_poly.pdbx_seq_one_letter_code
_entity_poly.pdbx_strand_id
1 'polypeptide(L)'
;MEKYSDVIKQAVNLSDTILEAILHTRKLIDECKNEQAIFMFEESMKGYAQLNTSIKPIALEIENNDLCTVLDNITDSAYNVVEFFGFKDFQKVIEILQFSLIPQFSQFQRIMTSSFEPLLLQ
;
A
#
# COMPACT_ATOMS: atom_id res chain seq x y z
N MET A 1 14.22 6.17 -19.59
CA MET A 1 13.28 6.89 -18.72
C MET A 1 11.83 6.78 -19.23
N GLU A 2 11.53 7.01 -20.51
CA GLU A 2 10.18 6.72 -21.09
C GLU A 2 9.67 5.30 -20.78
N LYS A 3 10.58 4.32 -20.76
CA LYS A 3 10.31 2.90 -20.46
C LYS A 3 9.50 2.67 -19.17
N TYR A 4 9.60 3.56 -18.19
CA TYR A 4 8.92 3.39 -16.90
C TYR A 4 7.67 4.25 -16.74
N SER A 5 7.40 5.19 -17.66
CA SER A 5 6.28 6.14 -17.54
C SER A 5 4.94 5.41 -17.42
N ASP A 6 4.69 4.40 -18.27
CA ASP A 6 3.46 3.62 -18.22
C ASP A 6 3.35 2.77 -16.95
N VAL A 7 4.46 2.19 -16.49
CA VAL A 7 4.52 1.39 -15.24
C VAL A 7 4.21 2.29 -14.04
N ILE A 8 4.78 3.48 -13.99
CA ILE A 8 4.55 4.45 -12.93
C ILE A 8 3.09 4.90 -12.92
N LYS A 9 2.51 5.26 -14.07
CA LYS A 9 1.09 5.66 -14.18
C LYS A 9 0.16 4.56 -13.68
N GLN A 10 0.41 3.31 -14.09
CA GLN A 10 -0.36 2.17 -13.63
C GLN A 10 -0.19 1.92 -12.13
N ALA A 11 1.03 2.08 -11.60
CA ALA A 11 1.29 1.93 -10.18
C ALA A 11 0.60 2.98 -9.32
N VAL A 12 0.54 4.25 -9.79
CA VAL A 12 -0.21 5.31 -9.11
C VAL A 12 -1.70 4.95 -9.06
N ASN A 13 -2.31 4.60 -10.18
CA ASN A 13 -3.73 4.21 -10.21
C ASN A 13 -4.03 2.97 -9.35
N LEU A 14 -3.13 1.97 -9.37
CA LEU A 14 -3.25 0.78 -8.55
C LEU A 14 -3.11 1.14 -7.06
N SER A 15 -2.23 2.09 -6.71
CA SER A 15 -2.06 2.54 -5.33
C SER A 15 -3.31 3.18 -4.75
N ASP A 16 -4.05 3.95 -5.56
CA ASP A 16 -5.34 4.54 -5.16
C ASP A 16 -6.36 3.45 -4.85
N THR A 17 -6.46 2.46 -5.75
CA THR A 17 -7.37 1.31 -5.57
C THR A 17 -7.03 0.50 -4.32
N ILE A 18 -5.75 0.27 -4.06
CA ILE A 18 -5.30 -0.44 -2.85
C ILE A 18 -5.64 0.35 -1.59
N LEU A 19 -5.39 1.66 -1.58
CA LEU A 19 -5.73 2.50 -0.42
C LEU A 19 -7.24 2.49 -0.14
N GLU A 20 -8.07 2.60 -1.18
CA GLU A 20 -9.52 2.48 -1.05
C GLU A 20 -9.93 1.13 -0.47
N ALA A 21 -9.31 0.03 -0.94
CA ALA A 21 -9.57 -1.31 -0.41
C ALA A 21 -9.16 -1.43 1.08
N ILE A 22 -8.02 -0.86 1.49
CA ILE A 22 -7.58 -0.83 2.90
C ILE A 22 -8.55 -0.01 3.77
N LEU A 23 -9.02 1.13 3.28
CA LEU A 23 -10.04 1.94 3.96
C LEU A 23 -11.37 1.17 4.09
N HIS A 24 -11.74 0.42 3.06
CA HIS A 24 -12.93 -0.42 3.08
C HIS A 24 -12.79 -1.59 4.05
N THR A 25 -11.62 -2.23 4.14
CA THR A 25 -11.32 -3.24 5.17
C THR A 25 -11.63 -2.71 6.56
N ARG A 26 -11.13 -1.52 6.92
CA ARG A 26 -11.43 -0.90 8.23
C ARG A 26 -12.94 -0.74 8.44
N LYS A 27 -13.65 -0.20 7.44
CA LYS A 27 -15.10 0.00 7.52
C LYS A 27 -15.84 -1.33 7.75
N LEU A 28 -15.42 -2.41 7.09
CA LEU A 28 -16.01 -3.73 7.27
C LEU A 28 -15.79 -4.26 8.70
N ILE A 29 -14.63 -4.00 9.31
CA ILE A 29 -14.38 -4.34 10.72
C ILE A 29 -15.30 -3.53 11.64
N ASP A 30 -15.41 -2.22 11.41
CA ASP A 30 -16.32 -1.34 12.17
C ASP A 30 -17.80 -1.78 12.06
N GLU A 31 -18.18 -2.41 10.94
CA GLU A 31 -19.50 -3.00 10.70
C GLU A 31 -19.63 -4.46 11.19
N CYS A 32 -18.65 -4.99 11.91
CA CYS A 32 -18.57 -6.39 12.38
C CYS A 32 -18.58 -7.44 11.25
N LYS A 33 -18.24 -7.06 10.01
CA LYS A 33 -18.15 -7.94 8.82
C LYS A 33 -16.74 -8.49 8.64
N ASN A 34 -16.24 -9.16 9.67
CA ASN A 34 -14.83 -9.54 9.79
C ASN A 34 -14.31 -10.46 8.67
N GLU A 35 -15.08 -11.45 8.23
CA GLU A 35 -14.68 -12.35 7.13
C GLU A 35 -14.50 -11.58 5.81
N GLN A 36 -15.41 -10.63 5.55
CA GLN A 36 -15.33 -9.78 4.37
C GLN A 36 -14.14 -8.81 4.47
N ALA A 37 -13.85 -8.32 5.67
CA ALA A 37 -12.68 -7.48 5.92
C ALA A 37 -11.37 -8.22 5.64
N ILE A 38 -11.26 -9.48 6.09
CA ILE A 38 -10.09 -10.34 5.82
C ILE A 38 -9.92 -10.55 4.32
N PHE A 39 -11.00 -10.91 3.61
CA PHE A 39 -10.96 -11.11 2.16
C PHE A 39 -10.55 -9.82 1.42
N MET A 40 -11.17 -8.69 1.77
CA MET A 40 -10.85 -7.38 1.17
C MET A 40 -9.39 -7.01 1.41
N PHE A 41 -8.88 -7.27 2.61
CA PHE A 41 -7.49 -7.02 2.95
C PHE A 41 -6.55 -7.91 2.14
N GLU A 42 -6.84 -9.20 2.02
CA GLU A 42 -6.05 -10.13 1.21
C GLU A 42 -5.95 -9.68 -0.26
N GLU A 43 -7.08 -9.29 -0.85
CA GLU A 43 -7.10 -8.77 -2.23
C GLU A 43 -6.29 -7.47 -2.37
N SER A 44 -6.38 -6.57 -1.38
CA SER A 44 -5.56 -5.35 -1.36
C SER A 44 -4.06 -5.67 -1.29
N MET A 45 -3.66 -6.70 -0.53
CA MET A 45 -2.27 -7.12 -0.40
C MET A 45 -1.73 -7.82 -1.64
N LYS A 46 -2.58 -8.55 -2.39
CA LYS A 46 -2.22 -9.08 -3.71
C LYS A 46 -1.90 -7.95 -4.69
N GLY A 47 -2.74 -6.90 -4.71
CA GLY A 47 -2.48 -5.69 -5.49
C GLY A 47 -1.18 -5.01 -5.07
N TYR A 48 -0.95 -4.86 -3.76
CA TYR A 48 0.28 -4.29 -3.23
C TYR A 48 1.53 -5.10 -3.63
N ALA A 49 1.49 -6.43 -3.58
CA ALA A 49 2.62 -7.25 -3.97
C ALA A 49 3.03 -7.04 -5.44
N GLN A 50 2.05 -6.89 -6.34
CA GLN A 50 2.30 -6.57 -7.75
C GLN A 50 2.91 -5.17 -7.92
N LEU A 51 2.37 -4.18 -7.20
CA LEU A 51 2.89 -2.82 -7.18
C LEU A 51 4.33 -2.75 -6.65
N ASN A 52 4.61 -3.40 -5.51
CA ASN A 52 5.94 -3.42 -4.89
C ASN A 52 6.97 -4.05 -5.81
N THR A 53 6.63 -5.18 -6.44
CA THR A 53 7.52 -5.87 -7.40
C THR A 53 7.84 -5.00 -8.62
N SER A 54 6.91 -4.13 -9.03
CA SER A 54 7.07 -3.25 -10.19
C SER A 54 7.86 -1.98 -9.84
N ILE A 55 7.61 -1.39 -8.66
CA ILE A 55 8.18 -0.09 -8.26
C ILE A 55 9.52 -0.21 -7.54
N LYS A 56 9.72 -1.23 -6.70
CA LYS A 56 10.95 -1.35 -5.91
C LYS A 56 12.23 -1.39 -6.75
N PRO A 57 12.30 -2.09 -7.90
CA PRO A 57 13.47 -2.04 -8.78
C PRO A 57 13.74 -0.65 -9.34
N ILE A 58 12.68 0.09 -9.71
CA ILE A 58 12.79 1.46 -10.23
C ILE A 58 13.31 2.38 -9.12
N ALA A 59 12.76 2.28 -7.91
CA ALA A 59 13.19 3.04 -6.74
C ALA A 59 14.69 2.84 -6.44
N LEU A 60 15.18 1.61 -6.54
CA LEU A 60 16.60 1.28 -6.39
C LEU A 60 17.45 1.86 -7.53
N GLU A 61 16.97 1.80 -8.78
CA GLU A 61 17.68 2.35 -9.95
C GLU A 61 17.86 3.88 -9.86
N ILE A 62 16.87 4.59 -9.30
CA ILE A 62 16.94 6.05 -9.10
C ILE A 62 17.46 6.45 -7.70
N GLU A 63 17.98 5.50 -6.93
CA GLU A 63 18.51 5.69 -5.57
C GLU A 63 17.54 6.40 -4.61
N ASN A 64 16.24 6.18 -4.77
CA ASN A 64 15.20 6.77 -3.94
C ASN A 64 14.98 5.95 -2.66
N ASN A 65 15.86 6.17 -1.69
CA ASN A 65 15.86 5.47 -0.41
C ASN A 65 14.57 5.71 0.40
N ASP A 66 13.92 6.87 0.26
CA ASP A 66 12.65 7.17 0.94
C ASP A 66 11.52 6.28 0.40
N LEU A 67 11.48 6.08 -0.92
CA LEU A 67 10.53 5.19 -1.57
C LEU A 67 10.76 3.72 -1.21
N CYS A 68 12.02 3.28 -1.13
CA CYS A 68 12.32 1.93 -0.63
C CYS A 68 11.89 1.75 0.82
N THR A 69 12.20 2.72 1.68
CA THR A 69 11.86 2.69 3.11
C THR A 69 10.35 2.62 3.33
N VAL A 70 9.56 3.42 2.61
CA VAL A 70 8.10 3.39 2.78
C VAL A 70 7.48 2.07 2.31
N LEU A 71 8.02 1.45 1.24
CA LEU A 71 7.59 0.13 0.79
C LEU A 71 7.89 -0.96 1.84
N ASP A 72 9.06 -0.91 2.48
CA ASP A 72 9.38 -1.86 3.54
C ASP A 72 8.48 -1.67 4.77
N ASN A 73 8.22 -0.43 5.17
CA ASN A 73 7.30 -0.10 6.27
C ASN A 73 5.86 -0.57 6.01
N ILE A 74 5.36 -0.43 4.78
CA ILE A 74 4.04 -0.94 4.36
C ILE A 74 4.01 -2.46 4.51
N THR A 75 5.07 -3.13 4.07
CA THR A 75 5.20 -4.59 4.14
C THR A 75 5.15 -5.08 5.58
N ASP A 76 5.91 -4.45 6.48
CA ASP A 76 5.94 -4.79 7.91
C ASP A 76 4.57 -4.56 8.57
N SER A 77 3.91 -3.44 8.26
CA SER A 77 2.58 -3.15 8.78
C SER A 77 1.54 -4.14 8.28
N ALA A 78 1.63 -4.56 7.01
CA ALA A 78 0.75 -5.57 6.44
C ALA A 78 0.93 -6.93 7.14
N TYR A 79 2.16 -7.33 7.44
CA TYR A 79 2.43 -8.55 8.21
C TYR A 79 1.77 -8.50 9.59
N ASN A 80 1.88 -7.38 10.30
CA ASN A 80 1.21 -7.21 11.60
C ASN A 80 -0.31 -7.32 11.47
N VAL A 81 -0.92 -6.73 10.43
CA VAL A 81 -2.38 -6.88 10.20
C VAL A 81 -2.77 -8.34 9.99
N VAL A 82 -2.02 -9.10 9.19
CA VAL A 82 -2.27 -10.53 8.96
C VAL A 82 -2.16 -11.33 10.27
N GLU A 83 -1.13 -11.05 11.08
CA GLU A 83 -0.93 -11.69 12.37
C GLU A 83 -2.14 -11.48 13.30
N PHE A 84 -2.59 -10.24 13.48
CA PHE A 84 -3.71 -9.93 14.37
C PHE A 84 -5.07 -10.39 13.81
N PHE A 85 -5.23 -10.47 12.48
CA PHE A 85 -6.37 -11.19 11.90
C PHE A 85 -6.35 -12.68 12.31
N GLY A 86 -5.18 -13.32 12.31
CA GLY A 86 -5.00 -14.70 12.79
C GLY A 86 -5.41 -14.90 14.25
N PHE A 87 -5.12 -13.91 15.11
CA PHE A 87 -5.56 -13.90 16.51
C PHE A 87 -7.00 -13.44 16.72
N LYS A 88 -7.70 -13.00 15.67
CA LYS A 88 -9.02 -12.38 15.73
C LYS A 88 -9.07 -11.12 16.62
N ASP A 89 -7.93 -10.45 16.77
CA ASP A 89 -7.83 -9.18 17.49
C ASP A 89 -8.10 -8.02 16.51
N PHE A 90 -9.38 -7.83 16.21
CA PHE A 90 -9.82 -6.82 15.25
C PHE A 90 -9.60 -5.39 15.75
N GLN A 91 -9.54 -5.18 17.07
CA GLN A 91 -9.21 -3.88 17.63
C GLN A 91 -7.76 -3.52 17.30
N LYS A 92 -6.85 -4.48 17.45
CA LYS A 92 -5.44 -4.25 17.08
C LYS A 92 -5.26 -4.08 15.58
N VAL A 93 -6.02 -4.81 14.76
CA VAL A 93 -6.06 -4.58 13.32
C VAL A 93 -6.46 -3.14 13.00
N ILE A 94 -7.55 -2.63 13.59
CA ILE A 94 -7.98 -1.24 13.38
C ILE A 94 -6.88 -0.25 13.77
N GLU A 95 -6.21 -0.46 14.91
CA GLU A 95 -5.12 0.40 15.37
C GLU A 95 -3.98 0.45 14.32
N ILE A 96 -3.54 -0.71 13.82
CA ILE A 96 -2.46 -0.79 12.83
C ILE A 96 -2.90 -0.14 11.51
N LEU A 97 -4.13 -0.39 11.06
CA LEU A 97 -4.67 0.24 9.86
C LEU A 97 -4.66 1.77 9.99
N GLN A 98 -5.18 2.31 11.08
CA GLN A 98 -5.33 3.75 11.29
C GLN A 98 -4.02 4.48 11.50
N PHE A 99 -3.12 3.91 12.31
CA PHE A 99 -1.93 4.61 12.78
C PHE A 99 -0.65 4.19 12.04
N SER A 100 -0.70 3.14 11.21
CA SER A 100 0.46 2.67 10.45
C SER A 100 0.16 2.56 8.96
N LEU A 101 -0.66 1.59 8.55
CA LEU A 101 -0.76 1.19 7.15
C LEU A 101 -1.37 2.28 6.25
N ILE A 102 -2.47 2.92 6.68
CA ILE A 102 -3.12 4.00 5.92
C ILE A 102 -2.19 5.24 5.81
N PRO A 103 -1.58 5.74 6.92
CA PRO A 103 -0.60 6.82 6.84
C PRO A 103 0.58 6.50 5.92
N GLN A 104 1.13 5.28 5.98
CA GLN A 104 2.25 4.85 5.14
C GLN A 104 1.88 4.77 3.66
N PHE A 105 0.70 4.25 3.31
CA PHE A 105 0.21 4.27 1.92
C PHE A 105 0.02 5.71 1.41
N SER A 106 -0.50 6.60 2.26
CA SER A 106 -0.67 8.02 1.92
C SER A 106 0.70 8.72 1.75
N GLN A 107 1.71 8.31 2.51
CA GLN A 107 3.09 8.78 2.32
C GLN A 107 3.68 8.24 1.02
N PHE A 108 3.50 6.95 0.74
CA PHE A 108 3.94 6.31 -0.50
C PHE A 108 3.37 7.02 -1.73
N GLN A 109 2.06 7.28 -1.78
CA GLN A 109 1.43 8.03 -2.87
C GLN A 109 2.08 9.41 -3.07
N ARG A 110 2.32 10.15 -1.98
CA ARG A 110 2.99 11.46 -2.05
C ARG A 110 4.41 11.36 -2.60
N ILE A 111 5.19 10.39 -2.14
CA ILE A 111 6.57 10.16 -2.62
C ILE A 111 6.55 9.74 -4.09
N MET A 112 5.62 8.87 -4.50
CA MET A 112 5.44 8.48 -5.89
C MET A 112 5.16 9.71 -6.76
N THR A 113 4.18 10.54 -6.39
CA THR A 113 3.86 11.75 -7.14
C THR A 113 5.05 12.69 -7.21
N SER A 114 5.72 13.00 -6.10
CA SER A 114 6.84 13.96 -6.09
C SER A 114 8.08 13.44 -6.83
N SER A 115 8.35 12.13 -6.75
CA SER A 115 9.53 11.51 -7.36
C SER A 115 9.37 11.30 -8.86
N PHE A 116 8.13 11.12 -9.32
CA PHE A 116 7.84 10.80 -10.71
C PHE A 116 7.12 11.90 -11.49
N GLU A 117 6.59 12.96 -10.87
CA GLU A 117 6.06 14.15 -11.59
C GLU A 117 7.05 14.71 -12.63
N PRO A 118 8.35 14.90 -12.30
CA PRO A 118 9.32 15.38 -13.28
C PRO A 118 9.51 14.44 -14.49
N LEU A 119 9.15 13.16 -14.32
CA LEU A 119 9.28 12.10 -15.32
C LEU A 119 7.99 11.89 -16.14
N LEU A 120 6.86 12.44 -15.70
CA LEU A 120 5.55 12.33 -16.37
C LEU A 120 5.21 13.57 -17.23
N LEU A 121 5.93 14.69 -17.06
CA LEU A 121 5.72 15.96 -17.78
C LEU A 121 6.70 16.20 -18.94
N GLN A 122 7.58 15.24 -19.25
CA GLN A 122 8.44 15.23 -20.45
C GLN A 122 7.76 14.45 -21.57
#